data_AF-A0A9P7BLC4-F1
#
_entry.id   AF-A0A9P7BLC4-F1
#
_cell.length_a   1.000
_cell.length_b   1.000
_cell.length_c   1.000
_cell.angle_alpha   90.00
_cell.angle_beta   90.00
_cell.angle_gamma   90.00
#
_symmetry.space_group_name_H-M   'P 1'
#
loop_
_entity.id
_entity.type
_entity.pdbx_description
1 polymer ?
#
loop_
_entity_poly.entity_id
_entity_poly.type
_entity_poly.pdbx_seq_one_letter_code
_entity_poly.pdbx_strand_id
1 'polypeptide(L)'
;MSTTRNTRGSKILNAAAGPNSPDLEVTVQNLSHALEAVTARLSALEQLKLELETLRAPPSSNAALSSAAPSNGAKESVPSPSLGTAASSWATVVSRSAKNKLRRRAAAARGFQPVSGEQGFEYVYIPRSRRMTYTEARRRLSRLGVDSWRILDVCYPAHSVVGLLVHLQYKPALLSLLEKAKIPTLDTFDPLDPANLADPKFDSVSAEERSHAISLINDDRSRKALERLRYPVAVSVSRYLLAQALVSDETVSEVLSVKEDRPKTIRHYDDMAEDMALDDYEHHRPASRSSFGSL
;
A
#
# COMPACT_ATOMS: atom_id res chain seq x y z
N MET A 1 -0.64 7.54 -87.81
CA MET A 1 0.16 6.71 -88.73
C MET A 1 1.15 5.91 -87.91
N SER A 2 1.32 4.64 -88.26
CA SER A 2 2.33 3.69 -87.77
C SER A 2 2.05 3.02 -86.41
N THR A 3 2.34 1.74 -86.16
CA THR A 3 2.27 0.45 -86.88
C THR A 3 2.75 -0.58 -85.85
N THR A 4 1.94 -1.60 -85.61
CA THR A 4 2.21 -2.98 -85.15
C THR A 4 3.63 -3.41 -84.70
N ARG A 5 3.77 -4.18 -83.60
CA ARG A 5 3.93 -5.67 -83.58
C ARG A 5 4.40 -6.22 -82.22
N ASN A 6 3.84 -7.40 -81.94
CA ASN A 6 4.13 -8.45 -80.97
C ASN A 6 5.61 -8.92 -80.95
N THR A 7 6.10 -9.49 -79.83
CA THR A 7 6.77 -10.83 -79.75
C THR A 7 7.46 -11.09 -78.39
N ARG A 8 7.03 -12.20 -77.74
CA ARG A 8 7.75 -13.21 -76.92
C ARG A 8 9.25 -13.00 -76.59
N GLY A 9 9.62 -13.41 -75.36
CA GLY A 9 10.85 -14.20 -75.15
C GLY A 9 11.63 -13.93 -73.87
N SER A 10 11.69 -14.94 -73.01
CA SER A 10 12.46 -15.12 -71.78
C SER A 10 13.95 -14.73 -71.86
N LYS A 11 14.54 -14.22 -70.75
CA LYS A 11 15.85 -14.64 -70.20
C LYS A 11 16.24 -13.91 -68.91
N ILE A 12 16.31 -14.72 -67.85
CA ILE A 12 17.14 -14.71 -66.63
C ILE A 12 18.33 -13.72 -66.64
N LEU A 13 18.46 -12.91 -65.58
CA LEU A 13 19.73 -12.43 -65.05
C LEU A 13 19.68 -12.35 -63.51
N ASN A 14 20.53 -13.16 -62.87
CA ASN A 14 20.94 -13.04 -61.48
C ASN A 14 21.74 -11.74 -61.28
N ALA A 15 21.51 -11.05 -60.15
CA ALA A 15 22.50 -10.15 -59.57
C ALA A 15 22.36 -10.19 -58.04
N ALA A 16 23.15 -11.07 -57.44
CA ALA A 16 23.51 -11.00 -56.03
C ALA A 16 24.52 -9.85 -55.86
N ALA A 17 24.19 -8.85 -55.04
CA ALA A 17 25.12 -7.90 -54.47
C ALA A 17 24.56 -7.48 -53.11
N GLY A 18 25.13 -8.01 -52.02
CA GLY A 18 24.73 -7.70 -50.66
C GLY A 18 25.24 -6.32 -50.20
N PRO A 19 24.62 -5.73 -49.17
CA PRO A 19 25.23 -4.65 -48.42
C PRO A 19 25.97 -5.23 -47.20
N ASN A 20 27.30 -5.19 -47.24
CA ASN A 20 28.12 -5.28 -46.03
C ASN A 20 27.87 -4.00 -45.21
N SER A 21 27.06 -4.09 -44.15
CA SER A 21 26.82 -2.99 -43.21
C SER A 21 27.64 -3.19 -41.93
N PRO A 22 28.69 -2.38 -41.67
CA PRO A 22 29.51 -2.46 -40.45
C PRO A 22 28.73 -2.18 -39.16
N ASP A 23 27.53 -1.59 -39.26
CA ASP A 23 26.66 -1.32 -38.11
C ASP A 23 26.11 -2.57 -37.43
N LEU A 24 25.87 -3.66 -38.18
CA LEU A 24 25.29 -4.87 -37.60
C LEU A 24 26.29 -5.63 -36.74
N GLU A 25 27.56 -5.69 -37.13
CA GLU A 25 28.59 -6.37 -36.33
C GLU A 25 28.89 -5.62 -35.04
N VAL A 26 28.95 -4.28 -35.09
CA VAL A 26 29.13 -3.44 -33.89
C VAL A 26 27.95 -3.61 -32.93
N THR A 27 26.73 -3.71 -33.45
CA THR A 27 25.54 -3.94 -32.63
C THR A 27 25.58 -5.32 -31.96
N VAL A 28 25.99 -6.36 -32.69
CA VAL A 28 26.14 -7.72 -32.14
C VAL A 28 27.23 -7.78 -31.07
N GLN A 29 28.36 -7.09 -31.25
CA GLN A 29 29.43 -7.00 -30.25
C GLN A 29 29.01 -6.24 -28.99
N ASN A 30 28.23 -5.18 -29.12
CA ASN A 30 27.69 -4.45 -27.97
C ASN A 30 26.71 -5.32 -27.17
N LEU A 31 25.88 -6.11 -27.86
CA LEU A 31 24.96 -7.04 -27.22
C LEU A 31 25.68 -8.20 -26.54
N SER A 32 26.76 -8.75 -27.14
CA SER A 32 27.53 -9.81 -26.50
C SER A 32 28.24 -9.32 -25.24
N HIS A 33 28.83 -8.13 -25.27
CA HIS A 33 29.43 -7.53 -24.07
C HIS A 33 28.40 -7.21 -22.98
N ALA A 34 27.20 -6.77 -23.36
CA ALA A 34 26.11 -6.56 -22.41
C ALA A 34 25.68 -7.87 -21.73
N LEU A 35 25.62 -8.99 -22.47
CA LEU A 35 25.30 -10.30 -21.91
C LEU A 35 26.41 -10.84 -21.00
N GLU A 36 27.67 -10.66 -21.36
CA GLU A 36 28.81 -10.99 -20.49
C GLU A 36 28.79 -10.18 -19.18
N ALA A 37 28.45 -8.89 -19.26
CA ALA A 37 28.32 -8.05 -18.07
C ALA A 37 27.16 -8.51 -17.14
N VAL A 38 26.04 -8.94 -17.71
CA VAL A 38 24.89 -9.45 -16.94
C VAL A 38 25.23 -10.80 -16.29
N THR A 39 25.89 -11.70 -17.02
CA THR A 39 26.29 -13.01 -16.48
C THR A 39 27.32 -12.89 -15.35
N ALA A 40 28.29 -11.96 -15.46
CA ALA A 40 29.24 -11.65 -14.39
C ALA A 40 28.56 -11.09 -13.13
N ARG A 41 27.50 -10.28 -13.29
CA ARG A 41 26.72 -9.78 -12.14
C ARG A 41 25.93 -10.88 -11.45
N LEU A 42 25.39 -11.84 -12.20
CA LEU A 42 24.65 -12.97 -11.62
C LEU A 42 25.58 -13.89 -10.81
N SER A 43 26.77 -14.22 -11.32
CA SER A 43 27.73 -15.05 -10.59
C SER A 43 28.25 -14.35 -9.33
N ALA A 44 28.45 -13.03 -9.36
CA ALA A 44 28.82 -12.25 -8.18
C ALA A 44 27.73 -12.27 -7.09
N LEU A 45 26.44 -12.24 -7.48
CA LEU A 45 25.32 -12.37 -6.54
C LEU A 45 25.24 -13.77 -5.93
N GLU A 46 25.54 -14.82 -6.69
CA GLU A 46 25.61 -16.19 -6.18
C GLU A 46 26.74 -16.37 -5.16
N GLN A 47 27.91 -15.77 -5.40
CA GLN A 47 29.02 -15.79 -4.44
C GLN A 47 28.64 -15.08 -3.12
N LEU A 48 28.01 -13.91 -3.19
CA LEU A 48 27.54 -13.20 -1.99
C LEU A 48 26.47 -13.98 -1.22
N LYS A 49 25.62 -14.73 -1.91
CA LYS A 49 24.62 -15.60 -1.28
C LYS A 49 25.28 -16.75 -0.51
N LEU A 50 26.33 -17.37 -1.06
CA LEU A 50 27.09 -18.43 -0.39
C LEU A 50 27.88 -17.90 0.82
N GLU A 51 28.43 -16.68 0.73
CA GLU A 51 29.11 -16.02 1.85
C GLU A 51 28.16 -15.81 3.04
N LEU A 52 26.92 -15.34 2.77
CA LEU A 52 25.91 -15.13 3.81
C LEU A 52 25.41 -16.43 4.45
N GLU A 53 25.34 -17.52 3.68
CA GLU A 53 24.99 -18.83 4.22
C GLU A 53 26.11 -19.39 5.11
N THR A 54 27.37 -19.12 4.75
CA THR A 54 28.55 -19.53 5.52
C THR A 54 28.66 -18.75 6.84
N LEU A 55 28.24 -17.49 6.87
CA LEU A 55 28.19 -16.66 8.09
C LEU A 55 26.98 -16.99 9.00
N ARG A 56 26.00 -17.77 8.53
CA ARG A 56 24.77 -18.11 9.29
C ARG A 56 24.85 -19.42 10.08
N ALA A 57 25.89 -20.24 9.88
CA ALA A 57 26.08 -21.47 10.65
C ALA A 57 26.62 -21.17 12.06
N PRO A 58 25.96 -21.60 13.16
CA PRO A 58 26.47 -21.42 14.52
C PRO A 58 27.60 -22.43 14.83
N PRO A 59 28.64 -22.05 15.61
CA PRO A 59 29.59 -23.02 16.14
C PRO A 59 28.91 -23.89 17.21
N SER A 60 28.78 -25.17 16.90
CA SER A 60 28.42 -26.22 17.84
C SER A 60 29.50 -26.31 18.92
N SER A 61 29.13 -26.08 20.18
CA SER A 61 29.95 -26.36 21.36
C SER A 61 29.05 -26.92 22.46
N ASN A 62 29.00 -28.24 22.55
CA ASN A 62 28.48 -28.95 23.71
C ASN A 62 29.43 -28.72 24.89
N ALA A 63 28.92 -28.16 25.99
CA ALA A 63 29.52 -28.29 27.30
C ALA A 63 28.40 -28.33 28.36
N ALA A 64 27.98 -29.56 28.66
CA ALA A 64 27.24 -29.87 29.87
C ALA A 64 28.14 -29.64 31.08
N LEU A 65 27.64 -28.96 32.12
CA LEU A 65 28.13 -29.11 33.48
C LEU A 65 27.04 -28.74 34.48
N SER A 66 26.69 -29.76 35.23
CA SER A 66 25.76 -29.82 36.35
C SER A 66 26.14 -28.86 37.48
N SER A 67 25.13 -28.30 38.15
CA SER A 67 25.23 -27.99 39.57
C SER A 67 23.85 -28.08 40.21
N ALA A 68 23.68 -29.09 41.04
CA ALA A 68 22.52 -29.35 41.87
C ALA A 68 22.34 -28.28 42.95
N ALA A 69 21.09 -27.94 43.25
CA ALA A 69 20.69 -27.35 44.52
C ALA A 69 19.39 -28.03 44.99
N PRO A 70 19.24 -28.30 46.30
CA PRO A 70 18.32 -29.31 46.79
C PRO A 70 16.89 -28.81 46.96
N SER A 71 15.99 -29.80 46.86
CA SER A 71 14.56 -29.79 47.10
C SER A 71 14.16 -29.28 48.48
N ASN A 72 13.08 -28.50 48.54
CA ASN A 72 12.25 -28.46 49.73
C ASN A 72 10.76 -28.27 49.40
N GLY A 73 9.94 -29.23 49.85
CA GLY A 73 8.56 -29.00 50.26
C GLY A 73 7.45 -29.11 49.20
N ALA A 74 7.03 -30.33 48.89
CA ALA A 74 5.73 -30.62 48.31
C ALA A 74 4.58 -30.35 49.32
N LYS A 75 3.49 -29.74 48.85
CA LYS A 75 2.13 -30.00 49.36
C LYS A 75 1.16 -30.07 48.17
N GLU A 76 0.52 -31.23 48.03
CA GLU A 76 -0.46 -31.58 47.01
C GLU A 76 -1.84 -30.94 47.24
N SER A 77 -2.45 -30.61 46.09
CA SER A 77 -3.86 -30.69 45.68
C SER A 77 -5.03 -30.39 46.64
N VAL A 78 -5.87 -29.43 46.23
CA VAL A 78 -7.33 -29.64 46.02
C VAL A 78 -7.80 -28.75 44.84
N PRO A 79 -8.61 -29.24 43.88
CA PRO A 79 -9.18 -28.43 42.79
C PRO A 79 -10.61 -27.92 43.09
N SER A 80 -10.98 -26.83 42.38
CA SER A 80 -12.34 -26.32 42.10
C SER A 80 -12.95 -25.33 43.12
N PRO A 81 -13.80 -24.35 42.72
CA PRO A 81 -14.65 -24.35 41.52
C PRO A 81 -14.52 -23.17 40.55
N SER A 82 -14.92 -23.45 39.31
CA SER A 82 -15.22 -22.50 38.24
C SER A 82 -16.29 -21.49 38.67
N LEU A 83 -15.89 -20.22 38.80
CA LEU A 83 -16.82 -19.09 38.80
C LEU A 83 -16.69 -18.36 37.47
N GLY A 84 -17.75 -18.48 36.67
CA GLY A 84 -17.92 -17.77 35.41
C GLY A 84 -17.66 -16.30 35.60
N THR A 85 -16.58 -15.81 35.02
CA THR A 85 -16.28 -14.38 35.05
C THR A 85 -16.76 -13.81 33.74
N ALA A 86 -17.95 -13.23 33.78
CA ALA A 86 -18.34 -12.18 32.86
C ALA A 86 -17.19 -11.17 32.81
N ALA A 87 -16.39 -11.22 31.75
CA ALA A 87 -15.25 -10.34 31.55
C ALA A 87 -15.77 -8.90 31.67
N SER A 88 -15.40 -8.25 32.77
CA SER A 88 -15.94 -6.94 33.13
C SER A 88 -15.60 -5.93 32.03
N SER A 89 -16.52 -5.00 31.78
CA SER A 89 -16.34 -3.88 30.84
C SER A 89 -14.96 -3.21 30.98
N TRP A 90 -14.44 -3.16 32.21
CA TRP A 90 -13.11 -2.66 32.56
C TRP A 90 -11.94 -3.44 31.95
N ALA A 91 -11.97 -4.78 31.98
CA ALA A 91 -10.94 -5.60 31.32
C ALA A 91 -10.89 -5.33 29.80
N THR A 92 -12.05 -5.07 29.20
CA THR A 92 -12.13 -4.69 27.79
C THR A 92 -11.54 -3.29 27.52
N VAL A 93 -11.79 -2.30 28.39
CA VAL A 93 -11.23 -0.94 28.25
C VAL A 93 -9.71 -0.93 28.39
N VAL A 94 -9.17 -1.63 29.41
CA VAL A 94 -7.71 -1.75 29.62
C VAL A 94 -7.04 -2.43 28.42
N SER A 95 -7.65 -3.50 27.88
CA SER A 95 -7.11 -4.18 26.68
C SER A 95 -7.12 -3.30 25.43
N ARG A 96 -8.13 -2.43 25.24
CA ARG A 96 -8.18 -1.47 24.12
C ARG A 96 -7.12 -0.38 24.27
N SER A 97 -6.92 0.12 25.48
CA SER A 97 -5.87 1.11 25.79
C SER A 97 -4.48 0.55 25.49
N ALA A 98 -4.19 -0.68 25.93
CA ALA A 98 -2.92 -1.36 25.67
C ALA A 98 -2.65 -1.57 24.17
N LYS A 99 -3.65 -2.03 23.40
CA LYS A 99 -3.55 -2.18 21.93
C LYS A 99 -3.33 -0.84 21.22
N ASN A 100 -4.01 0.22 21.66
CA ASN A 100 -3.80 1.57 21.14
C ASN A 100 -2.39 2.09 21.44
N LYS A 101 -1.87 1.83 22.64
CA LYS A 101 -0.50 2.21 23.04
C LYS A 101 0.55 1.51 22.18
N LEU A 102 0.39 0.21 21.93
CA LEU A 102 1.26 -0.54 21.02
C LEU A 102 1.24 0.04 19.59
N ARG A 103 0.06 0.33 19.06
CA ARG A 103 -0.07 0.92 17.72
C ARG A 103 0.54 2.32 17.64
N ARG A 104 0.37 3.17 18.66
CA ARG A 104 1.00 4.49 18.74
C ARG A 104 2.52 4.38 18.76
N ARG A 105 3.08 3.46 19.56
CA ARG A 105 4.53 3.20 19.59
C ARG A 105 5.05 2.75 18.23
N ALA A 106 4.37 1.79 17.60
CA ALA A 106 4.74 1.31 16.27
C ALA A 106 4.60 2.40 15.17
N ALA A 107 3.69 3.36 15.34
CA ALA A 107 3.55 4.51 14.46
C ALA A 107 4.69 5.53 14.68
N ALA A 108 5.00 5.85 15.94
CA ALA A 108 6.09 6.76 16.28
C ALA A 108 7.45 6.21 15.82
N ALA A 109 7.72 4.93 16.06
CA ALA A 109 8.97 4.28 15.64
C ALA A 109 9.24 4.40 14.14
N ARG A 110 8.19 4.39 13.29
CA ARG A 110 8.34 4.53 11.83
C ARG A 110 8.87 5.90 11.41
N GLY A 111 8.58 6.96 12.18
CA GLY A 111 9.13 8.29 11.89
C GLY A 111 10.64 8.38 12.11
N PHE A 112 11.21 7.44 12.87
CA PHE A 112 12.64 7.35 13.16
C PHE A 112 13.34 6.21 12.41
N GLN A 113 12.60 5.41 11.67
CA GLN A 113 13.17 4.40 10.80
C GLN A 113 13.66 5.07 9.51
N PRO A 114 14.81 4.65 8.95
CA PRO A 114 15.22 5.12 7.64
C PRO A 114 14.11 4.82 6.63
N VAL A 115 13.85 5.78 5.72
CA VAL A 115 12.87 5.61 4.65
C VAL A 115 13.33 4.50 3.71
N SER A 116 12.93 3.27 4.02
CA SER A 116 13.32 2.09 3.25
C SER A 116 12.37 1.91 2.08
N GLY A 117 12.91 1.88 0.86
CA GLY A 117 12.20 1.57 -0.38
C GLY A 117 11.69 2.77 -1.18
N GLU A 118 11.02 2.46 -2.29
CA GLU A 118 10.45 3.47 -3.19
C GLU A 118 9.36 4.30 -2.48
N GLN A 119 9.47 5.61 -2.64
CA GLN A 119 8.47 6.55 -2.14
C GLN A 119 7.45 6.83 -3.24
N GLY A 120 6.18 6.69 -2.89
CA GLY A 120 5.12 6.93 -3.83
C GLY A 120 3.76 6.56 -3.28
N PHE A 121 2.79 6.60 -4.17
CA PHE A 121 1.40 6.29 -3.91
C PHE A 121 0.93 5.28 -4.94
N GLU A 122 -0.02 4.45 -4.53
CA GLU A 122 -0.65 3.49 -5.44
C GLU A 122 -2.10 3.29 -5.07
N TYR A 123 -2.94 3.08 -6.09
CA TYR A 123 -4.29 2.59 -5.91
C TYR A 123 -4.30 1.06 -5.83
N VAL A 124 -4.86 0.54 -4.74
CA VAL A 124 -5.17 -0.88 -4.61
C VAL A 124 -6.66 -1.08 -4.87
N TYR A 125 -6.99 -1.89 -5.88
CA TYR A 125 -8.36 -2.17 -6.25
C TYR A 125 -8.88 -3.46 -5.62
N ILE A 126 -10.08 -3.37 -5.06
CA ILE A 126 -10.73 -4.45 -4.31
C ILE A 126 -12.18 -4.59 -4.79
N PRO A 127 -12.70 -5.81 -4.97
CA PRO A 127 -14.09 -5.98 -5.33
C PRO A 127 -15.02 -5.57 -4.18
N ARG A 128 -16.18 -5.04 -4.55
CA ARG A 128 -17.30 -4.78 -3.64
C ARG A 128 -18.53 -5.53 -4.10
N SER A 129 -19.25 -6.07 -3.12
CA SER A 129 -20.56 -6.67 -3.35
C SER A 129 -21.70 -5.64 -3.36
N ARG A 130 -21.58 -4.53 -2.61
CA ARG A 130 -22.65 -3.53 -2.49
C ARG A 130 -22.17 -2.10 -2.55
N ARG A 131 -23.10 -1.21 -2.90
CA ARG A 131 -22.93 0.23 -2.73
C ARG A 131 -22.69 0.51 -1.25
N MET A 132 -21.70 1.34 -0.98
CA MET A 132 -21.27 1.72 0.36
C MET A 132 -20.78 3.17 0.28
N THR A 133 -21.08 3.92 1.32
CA THR A 133 -20.60 5.31 1.42
C THR A 133 -19.12 5.32 1.78
N TYR A 134 -18.47 6.47 1.57
CA TYR A 134 -17.08 6.67 1.94
C TYR A 134 -16.78 6.35 3.42
N THR A 135 -17.66 6.80 4.32
CA THR A 135 -17.54 6.56 5.76
C THR A 135 -17.74 5.09 6.10
N GLU A 136 -18.67 4.42 5.42
CA GLU A 136 -18.91 3.00 5.62
C GLU A 136 -17.75 2.14 5.16
N ALA A 137 -17.16 2.42 3.99
CA ALA A 137 -15.97 1.74 3.51
C ALA A 137 -14.83 1.85 4.53
N ARG A 138 -14.53 3.05 5.01
CA ARG A 138 -13.49 3.25 6.03
C ARG A 138 -13.79 2.48 7.31
N ARG A 139 -15.02 2.50 7.82
CA ARG A 139 -15.41 1.74 9.02
C ARG A 139 -15.20 0.24 8.83
N ARG A 140 -15.52 -0.31 7.67
CA ARG A 140 -15.31 -1.75 7.39
C ARG A 140 -13.83 -2.09 7.28
N LEU A 141 -13.04 -1.25 6.63
CA LEU A 141 -11.58 -1.42 6.57
C LEU A 141 -10.96 -1.37 7.97
N SER A 142 -11.42 -0.47 8.86
CA SER A 142 -10.99 -0.47 10.26
C SER A 142 -11.31 -1.79 10.98
N ARG A 143 -12.47 -2.40 10.70
CA ARG A 143 -12.87 -3.69 11.29
C ARG A 143 -12.03 -4.85 10.78
N LEU A 144 -11.50 -4.76 9.56
CA LEU A 144 -10.52 -5.70 9.02
C LEU A 144 -9.11 -5.52 9.61
N GLY A 145 -8.91 -4.51 10.46
CA GLY A 145 -7.61 -4.19 11.05
C GLY A 145 -6.75 -3.28 10.18
N VAL A 146 -7.30 -2.71 9.10
CA VAL A 146 -6.60 -1.73 8.28
C VAL A 146 -6.60 -0.38 8.98
N ASP A 147 -5.42 0.22 9.12
CA ASP A 147 -5.29 1.55 9.72
C ASP A 147 -5.89 2.62 8.79
N SER A 148 -7.06 3.15 9.17
CA SER A 148 -7.80 4.13 8.35
C SER A 148 -7.03 5.42 8.07
N TRP A 149 -6.10 5.80 8.94
CA TRP A 149 -5.23 6.98 8.76
C TRP A 149 -4.21 6.81 7.64
N ARG A 150 -3.93 5.56 7.23
CA ARG A 150 -2.99 5.25 6.15
C ARG A 150 -3.64 5.16 4.79
N ILE A 151 -4.97 5.15 4.77
CA ILE A 151 -5.76 5.20 3.55
C ILE A 151 -6.02 6.66 3.24
N LEU A 152 -5.30 7.18 2.26
CA LEU A 152 -5.37 8.59 1.87
C LEU A 152 -6.74 8.92 1.28
N ASP A 153 -7.21 8.09 0.37
CA ASP A 153 -8.53 8.23 -0.24
C ASP A 153 -9.20 6.88 -0.52
N VAL A 154 -10.52 6.91 -0.64
CA VAL A 154 -11.35 5.77 -1.04
C VAL A 154 -12.19 6.24 -2.23
N CYS A 155 -11.88 5.70 -3.40
CA CYS A 155 -12.59 6.00 -4.64
C CYS A 155 -13.39 4.77 -5.12
N TYR A 156 -14.33 5.02 -6.03
CA TYR A 156 -15.19 3.99 -6.60
C TYR A 156 -15.15 4.12 -8.13
N PRO A 157 -14.12 3.55 -8.79
CA PRO A 157 -13.92 3.72 -10.23
C PRO A 157 -15.02 3.02 -11.05
N ALA A 158 -15.47 1.84 -10.59
CA ALA A 158 -16.52 1.05 -11.21
C ALA A 158 -17.59 0.63 -10.19
N HIS A 159 -18.71 0.08 -10.67
CA HIS A 159 -19.86 -0.33 -9.85
C HIS A 159 -19.50 -1.42 -8.81
N SER A 160 -18.59 -2.33 -9.17
CA SER A 160 -18.16 -3.48 -8.39
C SER A 160 -16.73 -3.37 -7.86
N VAL A 161 -16.11 -2.19 -7.92
CA VAL A 161 -14.72 -1.97 -7.49
C VAL A 161 -14.60 -0.80 -6.52
N VAL A 162 -13.69 -0.95 -5.55
CA VAL A 162 -13.22 0.10 -4.63
C VAL A 162 -11.74 0.31 -4.88
N GLY A 163 -11.32 1.54 -5.12
CA GLY A 163 -9.91 1.92 -5.13
C GLY A 163 -9.50 2.52 -3.79
N LEU A 164 -8.42 2.01 -3.21
CA LEU A 164 -7.82 2.54 -1.99
C LEU A 164 -6.49 3.20 -2.33
N LEU A 165 -6.38 4.49 -2.09
CA LEU A 165 -5.10 5.20 -2.26
C LEU A 165 -4.25 5.03 -1.00
N VAL A 166 -3.08 4.43 -1.15
CA VAL A 166 -2.14 4.17 -0.05
C VAL A 166 -0.71 4.54 -0.43
N HIS A 167 0.14 4.75 0.58
CA HIS A 167 1.58 4.81 0.38
C HIS A 167 2.14 3.45 -0.03
N LEU A 168 3.11 3.44 -0.96
CA LEU A 168 3.79 2.22 -1.41
C LEU A 168 4.32 1.37 -0.24
N GLN A 169 4.93 2.02 0.77
CA GLN A 169 5.45 1.36 1.97
C GLN A 169 4.39 0.60 2.79
N TYR A 170 3.11 1.00 2.68
CA TYR A 170 2.01 0.35 3.39
C TYR A 170 1.30 -0.73 2.56
N LYS A 171 1.44 -0.70 1.23
CA LYS A 171 0.85 -1.70 0.32
C LYS A 171 1.08 -3.14 0.76
N PRO A 172 2.31 -3.62 1.06
CA PRO A 172 2.50 -5.03 1.44
C PRO A 172 1.75 -5.39 2.73
N ALA A 173 1.72 -4.49 3.71
CA ALA A 173 0.95 -4.71 4.94
C ALA A 173 -0.56 -4.73 4.68
N LEU A 174 -1.06 -3.89 3.75
CA LEU A 174 -2.45 -3.90 3.34
C LEU A 174 -2.81 -5.22 2.63
N LEU A 175 -2.00 -5.67 1.68
CA LEU A 175 -2.20 -6.93 0.96
C LEU A 175 -2.27 -8.11 1.93
N SER A 176 -1.33 -8.21 2.88
CA SER A 176 -1.36 -9.26 3.90
C SER A 176 -2.62 -9.24 4.78
N LEU A 177 -3.25 -8.07 5.01
CA LEU A 177 -4.52 -7.98 5.74
C LEU A 177 -5.71 -8.43 4.88
N LEU A 178 -5.69 -8.10 3.59
CA LEU A 178 -6.72 -8.52 2.63
C LEU A 178 -6.67 -10.02 2.38
N GLU A 179 -5.48 -10.59 2.24
CA GLU A 179 -5.25 -12.05 2.12
C GLU A 179 -5.79 -12.80 3.34
N LYS A 180 -5.49 -12.29 4.56
CA LYS A 180 -6.04 -12.85 5.80
C LYS A 180 -7.57 -12.83 5.83
N ALA A 181 -8.18 -11.82 5.20
CA ALA A 181 -9.62 -11.68 5.07
C ALA A 181 -10.21 -12.45 3.87
N LYS A 182 -9.39 -13.15 3.07
CA LYS A 182 -9.76 -13.83 1.82
C LYS A 182 -10.41 -12.90 0.79
N ILE A 183 -9.98 -11.65 0.77
CA ILE A 183 -10.45 -10.65 -0.17
C ILE A 183 -9.45 -10.62 -1.34
N PRO A 184 -9.87 -10.93 -2.58
CA PRO A 184 -8.97 -10.87 -3.73
C PRO A 184 -8.67 -9.41 -4.09
N THR A 185 -7.47 -9.15 -4.57
CA THR A 185 -7.07 -7.85 -5.15
C THR A 185 -7.17 -7.88 -6.66
N LEU A 186 -7.44 -6.73 -7.26
CA LEU A 186 -7.60 -6.58 -8.70
C LEU A 186 -6.37 -5.83 -9.26
N ASP A 187 -5.34 -6.58 -9.61
CA ASP A 187 -4.07 -6.00 -10.08
C ASP A 187 -4.12 -5.58 -11.56
N THR A 188 -5.05 -6.15 -12.35
CA THR A 188 -5.22 -5.87 -13.80
C THR A 188 -6.29 -4.80 -14.08
N PHE A 189 -6.84 -4.17 -13.04
CA PHE A 189 -7.93 -3.21 -13.23
C PHE A 189 -7.39 -1.86 -13.71
N ASP A 190 -7.81 -1.45 -14.91
CA ASP A 190 -7.54 -0.10 -15.44
C ASP A 190 -8.75 0.83 -15.21
N PRO A 191 -8.63 1.90 -14.41
CA PRO A 191 -9.74 2.84 -14.17
C PRO A 191 -10.17 3.63 -15.42
N LEU A 192 -9.35 3.70 -16.47
CA LEU A 192 -9.64 4.46 -17.69
C LEU A 192 -10.29 3.60 -18.80
N ASP A 193 -10.47 2.30 -18.56
CA ASP A 193 -11.09 1.41 -19.54
C ASP A 193 -12.59 1.75 -19.76
N PRO A 194 -13.02 2.04 -21.01
CA PRO A 194 -14.42 2.35 -21.33
C PRO A 194 -15.42 1.24 -20.95
N ALA A 195 -14.97 0.01 -20.74
CA ALA A 195 -15.80 -1.10 -20.26
C ALA A 195 -16.30 -0.90 -18.82
N ASN A 196 -15.60 -0.10 -18.00
CA ASN A 196 -15.98 0.15 -16.61
C ASN A 196 -17.18 1.09 -16.46
N LEU A 197 -17.55 1.81 -17.53
CA LEU A 197 -18.73 2.66 -17.57
C LEU A 197 -19.97 1.78 -17.77
N ALA A 198 -20.63 1.44 -16.66
CA ALA A 198 -21.82 0.58 -16.63
C ALA A 198 -23.16 1.35 -16.55
N ASP A 199 -23.17 2.63 -16.97
CA ASP A 199 -24.41 3.41 -17.01
C ASP A 199 -25.12 3.14 -18.35
N PRO A 200 -26.39 2.64 -18.33
CA PRO A 200 -27.15 2.30 -19.53
C PRO A 200 -27.24 3.42 -20.57
N LYS A 201 -27.05 4.68 -20.17
CA LYS A 201 -27.01 5.83 -21.09
C LYS A 201 -25.87 5.78 -22.10
N PHE A 202 -24.79 5.07 -21.79
CA PHE A 202 -23.60 4.95 -22.62
C PHE A 202 -23.49 3.60 -23.34
N ASP A 203 -24.51 2.74 -23.24
CA ASP A 203 -24.54 1.45 -23.92
C ASP A 203 -24.66 1.59 -25.44
N SER A 204 -25.34 2.63 -25.91
CA SER A 204 -25.53 2.94 -27.33
C SER A 204 -24.47 3.88 -27.91
N VAL A 205 -23.53 4.33 -27.09
CA VAL A 205 -22.55 5.37 -27.41
C VAL A 205 -21.28 4.76 -28.00
N SER A 206 -20.60 5.49 -28.89
CA SER A 206 -19.33 5.06 -29.49
C SER A 206 -18.24 4.83 -28.45
N ALA A 207 -17.25 3.98 -28.74
CA ALA A 207 -16.16 3.68 -27.81
C ALA A 207 -15.33 4.92 -27.45
N GLU A 208 -15.20 5.88 -28.38
CA GLU A 208 -14.46 7.13 -28.20
C GLU A 208 -15.17 8.10 -27.26
N GLU A 209 -16.50 8.24 -27.40
CA GLU A 209 -17.28 9.06 -26.48
C GLU A 209 -17.30 8.45 -25.06
N ARG A 210 -17.30 7.11 -24.97
CA ARG A 210 -17.16 6.40 -23.69
C ARG A 210 -15.81 6.63 -23.03
N SER A 211 -14.71 6.59 -23.79
CA SER A 211 -13.37 6.83 -23.26
C SER A 211 -13.19 8.29 -22.81
N HIS A 212 -13.76 9.24 -23.56
CA HIS A 212 -13.79 10.63 -23.13
C HIS A 212 -14.62 10.83 -21.85
N ALA A 213 -15.81 10.23 -21.78
CA ALA A 213 -16.67 10.30 -20.59
C ALA A 213 -15.99 9.71 -19.35
N ILE A 214 -15.34 8.55 -19.46
CA ILE A 214 -14.66 7.95 -18.30
C ILE A 214 -13.46 8.77 -17.84
N SER A 215 -12.72 9.38 -18.78
CA SER A 215 -11.63 10.31 -18.46
C SER A 215 -12.14 11.51 -17.64
N LEU A 216 -13.24 12.13 -18.07
CA LEU A 216 -13.86 13.26 -17.33
C LEU A 216 -14.33 12.86 -15.93
N ILE A 217 -14.97 11.68 -15.81
CA ILE A 217 -15.44 11.20 -14.52
C ILE A 217 -14.24 10.90 -13.60
N ASN A 218 -13.15 10.36 -14.15
CA ASN A 218 -11.96 10.07 -13.39
C ASN A 218 -11.25 11.36 -12.93
N ASP A 219 -11.20 12.38 -13.79
CA ASP A 219 -10.69 13.71 -13.43
C ASP A 219 -11.47 14.32 -12.25
N ASP A 220 -12.81 14.31 -12.31
CA ASP A 220 -13.67 14.79 -11.21
C ASP A 220 -13.47 14.00 -9.90
N ARG A 221 -13.27 12.67 -10.00
CA ARG A 221 -12.95 11.85 -8.81
C ARG A 221 -11.59 12.22 -8.23
N SER A 222 -10.57 12.39 -9.06
CA SER A 222 -9.22 12.80 -8.67
C SER A 222 -9.24 14.19 -8.03
N ARG A 223 -9.97 15.14 -8.61
CA ARG A 223 -10.23 16.47 -8.03
C ARG A 223 -10.79 16.37 -6.61
N LYS A 224 -11.87 15.60 -6.44
CA LYS A 224 -12.50 15.38 -5.12
C LYS A 224 -11.58 14.68 -4.12
N ALA A 225 -10.72 13.78 -4.58
CA ALA A 225 -9.72 13.14 -3.73
C ALA A 225 -8.72 14.18 -3.22
N LEU A 226 -8.17 15.02 -4.10
CA LEU A 226 -7.23 16.09 -3.75
C LEU A 226 -7.86 17.12 -2.80
N GLU A 227 -9.12 17.53 -3.04
CA GLU A 227 -9.87 18.44 -2.17
C GLU A 227 -9.98 17.94 -0.72
N ARG A 228 -10.09 16.63 -0.50
CA ARG A 228 -10.16 16.04 0.85
C ARG A 228 -8.80 15.92 1.53
N LEU A 229 -7.72 15.80 0.78
CA LEU A 229 -6.37 15.64 1.32
C LEU A 229 -5.85 16.95 1.93
N ARG A 230 -4.97 16.83 2.92
CA ARG A 230 -4.23 18.00 3.45
C ARG A 230 -3.24 18.49 2.41
N TYR A 231 -2.99 19.80 2.36
CA TYR A 231 -2.17 20.43 1.33
C TYR A 231 -0.82 19.72 1.05
N PRO A 232 0.03 19.41 2.05
CA PRO A 232 1.32 18.73 1.76
C PRO A 232 1.15 17.34 1.13
N VAL A 233 0.11 16.62 1.54
CA VAL A 233 -0.22 15.30 0.99
C VAL A 233 -0.85 15.44 -0.39
N ALA A 234 -1.71 16.45 -0.60
CA ALA A 234 -2.33 16.72 -1.88
C ALA A 234 -1.27 17.05 -2.96
N VAL A 235 -0.25 17.83 -2.64
CA VAL A 235 0.86 18.16 -3.57
C VAL A 235 1.65 16.92 -4.00
N SER A 236 1.90 15.99 -3.08
CA SER A 236 2.64 14.77 -3.39
C SER A 236 1.78 13.76 -4.16
N VAL A 237 0.50 13.64 -3.79
CA VAL A 237 -0.46 12.79 -4.51
C VAL A 237 -0.79 13.34 -5.89
N SER A 238 -0.88 14.67 -6.08
CA SER A 238 -1.20 15.25 -7.39
C SER A 238 -0.15 14.92 -8.44
N ARG A 239 1.14 14.94 -8.08
CA ARG A 239 2.23 14.49 -8.96
C ARG A 239 2.04 13.04 -9.42
N TYR A 240 1.61 12.16 -8.51
CA TYR A 240 1.30 10.78 -8.85
C TYR A 240 0.10 10.68 -9.80
N LEU A 241 -0.99 11.40 -9.52
CA LEU A 241 -2.19 11.38 -10.37
C LEU A 241 -1.91 11.91 -11.78
N LEU A 242 -1.08 12.95 -11.91
CA LEU A 242 -0.62 13.47 -13.20
C LEU A 242 0.23 12.44 -13.96
N ALA A 243 1.16 11.78 -13.27
CA ALA A 243 2.00 10.74 -13.87
C ALA A 243 1.18 9.53 -14.38
N GLN A 244 0.02 9.26 -13.76
CA GLN A 244 -0.90 8.20 -14.16
C GLN A 244 -1.97 8.67 -15.16
N ALA A 245 -1.90 9.92 -15.65
CA ALA A 245 -2.92 10.53 -16.51
C ALA A 245 -4.35 10.42 -15.94
N LEU A 246 -4.48 10.40 -14.60
CA LEU A 246 -5.78 10.29 -13.92
C LEU A 246 -6.45 11.65 -13.70
N VAL A 247 -5.72 12.74 -13.92
CA VAL A 247 -6.16 14.12 -13.71
C VAL A 247 -5.48 15.05 -14.70
N SER A 248 -6.14 16.12 -15.11
CA SER A 248 -5.54 17.18 -15.91
C SER A 248 -4.68 18.13 -15.06
N ASP A 249 -3.68 18.75 -15.69
CA ASP A 249 -2.80 19.73 -15.02
C ASP A 249 -3.56 20.99 -14.58
N GLU A 250 -4.57 21.39 -15.37
CA GLU A 250 -5.46 22.51 -15.06
C GLU A 250 -6.25 22.25 -13.76
N THR A 251 -6.87 21.07 -13.65
CA THR A 251 -7.64 20.65 -12.47
C THR A 251 -6.75 20.61 -11.22
N VAL A 252 -5.52 20.13 -11.34
CA VAL A 252 -4.56 20.10 -10.21
C VAL A 252 -4.19 21.51 -9.76
N SER A 253 -3.89 22.40 -10.69
CA SER A 253 -3.51 23.78 -10.41
C SER A 253 -4.66 24.56 -9.73
N GLU A 254 -5.89 24.37 -10.19
CA GLU A 254 -7.09 24.94 -9.57
C GLU A 254 -7.25 24.46 -8.11
N VAL A 255 -7.15 23.15 -7.85
CA VAL A 255 -7.35 22.61 -6.50
C VAL A 255 -6.23 23.03 -5.53
N LEU A 256 -4.99 23.09 -6.00
CA LEU A 256 -3.85 23.46 -5.16
C LEU A 256 -3.85 24.95 -4.80
N SER A 257 -4.15 25.83 -5.75
CA SER A 257 -4.24 27.28 -5.50
C SER A 257 -5.28 27.62 -4.43
N VAL A 258 -6.47 27.02 -4.50
CA VAL A 258 -7.53 27.18 -3.48
C VAL A 258 -7.09 26.70 -2.09
N LYS A 259 -6.17 25.73 -2.00
CA LYS A 259 -5.69 25.17 -0.72
C LYS A 259 -4.55 25.96 -0.12
N GLU A 260 -3.71 26.59 -0.92
CA GLU A 260 -2.63 27.46 -0.45
C GLU A 260 -3.16 28.64 0.34
N ASP A 261 -4.29 29.18 -0.11
CA ASP A 261 -4.93 30.36 0.48
C ASP A 261 -5.69 30.06 1.79
N ARG A 262 -5.81 28.77 2.18
CA ARG A 262 -6.52 28.39 3.40
C ARG A 262 -5.63 28.71 4.61
N PRO A 263 -6.09 29.55 5.57
CA PRO A 263 -5.25 29.96 6.70
C PRO A 263 -4.76 28.74 7.46
N LYS A 264 -3.44 28.68 7.69
CA LYS A 264 -2.82 27.69 8.57
C LYS A 264 -3.43 27.90 9.96
N THR A 265 -4.37 27.05 10.35
CA THR A 265 -4.81 26.98 11.73
C THR A 265 -3.59 26.56 12.55
N ILE A 266 -2.98 27.54 13.22
CA ILE A 266 -1.94 27.30 14.23
C ILE A 266 -2.61 26.43 15.27
N ARG A 267 -2.34 25.12 15.22
CA ARG A 267 -2.68 24.24 16.31
C ARG A 267 -1.73 24.61 17.43
N HIS A 268 -2.30 25.17 18.49
CA HIS A 268 -1.63 25.41 19.76
C HIS A 268 -1.20 24.05 20.34
N TYR A 269 -0.09 23.51 19.83
CA TYR A 269 0.60 22.36 20.39
C TYR A 269 1.67 22.95 21.32
N ASP A 270 1.37 23.01 22.62
CA ASP A 270 2.34 23.01 23.73
C ASP A 270 1.64 23.24 25.09
N ASP A 271 0.49 22.60 25.35
CA ASP A 271 0.06 22.36 26.74
C ASP A 271 0.51 20.96 27.15
N MET A 272 1.83 20.80 27.33
CA MET A 272 2.46 19.60 27.90
C MET A 272 2.01 19.34 29.35
N ALA A 273 1.27 20.29 29.96
CA ALA A 273 0.74 20.19 31.31
C ALA A 273 -0.47 19.23 31.43
N GLU A 274 -1.35 19.15 30.41
CA GLU A 274 -2.55 18.31 30.51
C GLU A 274 -2.26 16.81 30.28
N ASP A 275 -1.33 16.47 29.38
CA ASP A 275 -0.96 15.08 29.10
C ASP A 275 -0.08 14.46 30.22
N MET A 276 0.73 15.28 30.92
CA MET A 276 1.49 14.85 32.10
C MET A 276 0.60 14.70 33.35
N ALA A 277 -0.46 15.49 33.48
CA ALA A 277 -1.37 15.44 34.63
C ALA A 277 -2.25 14.17 34.65
N LEU A 278 -2.40 13.48 33.52
CA LEU A 278 -3.28 12.32 33.40
C LEU A 278 -2.60 11.00 33.80
N ASP A 279 -1.27 10.91 33.67
CA ASP A 279 -0.48 9.73 34.10
C ASP A 279 -0.31 9.68 35.64
N ASP A 280 -0.24 10.83 36.32
CA ASP A 280 -0.15 10.90 37.80
C ASP A 280 -1.51 10.62 38.49
N TYR A 281 -2.63 10.86 37.81
CA TYR A 281 -3.97 10.66 38.38
C TYR A 281 -4.35 9.17 38.52
N GLU A 282 -3.78 8.28 37.70
CA GLU A 282 -4.03 6.83 37.81
C GLU A 282 -3.18 6.14 38.89
N HIS A 283 -2.02 6.71 39.27
CA HIS A 283 -1.10 6.09 40.24
C HIS A 283 -1.47 6.36 41.71
N HIS A 284 -2.28 7.39 41.97
CA HIS A 284 -2.72 7.78 43.31
C HIS A 284 -4.25 7.73 43.44
N ARG A 285 -4.84 6.55 43.22
CA ARG A 285 -6.20 6.30 43.71
C ARG A 285 -6.12 5.79 45.16
N PRO A 286 -6.38 6.62 46.19
CA PRO A 286 -6.53 6.08 47.54
C PRO A 286 -7.71 5.11 47.54
N ALA A 287 -7.48 3.90 48.07
CA ALA A 287 -8.50 2.89 48.26
C ALA A 287 -9.70 3.52 48.99
N SER A 288 -10.86 3.54 48.33
CA SER A 288 -12.11 4.02 48.90
C SER A 288 -12.38 3.24 50.20
N ARG A 289 -12.32 3.95 51.33
CA ARG A 289 -12.80 3.46 52.62
C ARG A 289 -14.29 3.15 52.48
N SER A 290 -14.63 1.88 52.65
CA SER A 290 -15.96 1.41 52.99
C SER A 290 -16.44 2.14 54.25
N SER A 291 -17.57 2.83 54.14
CA SER A 291 -18.35 3.26 55.31
C SER A 291 -19.74 2.66 55.16
N PHE A 292 -19.96 1.58 55.91
CA PHE A 292 -21.28 1.06 56.22
C PHE A 292 -22.16 2.19 56.77
N GLY A 293 -23.34 2.37 56.20
CA GLY A 293 -24.40 3.17 56.82
C GLY A 293 -24.95 2.40 58.03
N SER A 294 -24.98 3.03 59.18
CA SER A 294 -25.79 2.64 60.32
C SER A 294 -26.57 3.85 60.79
N LEU A 295 -27.86 3.57 61.05
CA LEU A 295 -28.95 4.42 61.56
C LEU A 295 -29.64 5.30 60.51
#